data_AF-A0A9X0C2D1-F1
#
_entry.id   AF-A0A9X0C2D1-F1
#
_cell.length_a   1.000
_cell.length_b   1.000
_cell.length_c   1.000
_cell.angle_alpha   90.00
_cell.angle_beta   90.00
_cell.angle_gamma   90.00
#
_symmetry.space_group_name_H-M   'P 1'
#
loop_
_entity.id
_entity.type
_entity.pdbx_description
1 polymer ?
#
loop_
_entity_poly.entity_id
_entity_poly.type
_entity_poly.pdbx_seq_one_letter_code
_entity_poly.pdbx_strand_id
1 'polypeptide(L)'
;MGFPSSGTFEVDLVFPRNATYTPQALMPVVWALQKPSMAPPLASYITWSLWEGNNHSSPGSIDGGLIELRDEDPADERLISKFFNTMEYPDGYWTLTWSLELSNCSQYTGPSHTLTRSGSTVFTIHKSGQEPDLVAATSASQCGAMEAYAFNVTSFGSACGHLGLTPTTNPCAVNISSSAASSLYASATASACAPNTPVNPNVTCPTSTSTSSASNSASRSRIATAPALLMLLVWGINLILIG
;
A
#
# COMPACT_ATOMS: atom_id res chain seq x y z
N MET A 1 0.60 4.51 -25.09
CA MET A 1 -0.15 5.05 -23.94
C MET A 1 0.14 6.54 -23.89
N GLY A 2 -0.88 7.39 -23.73
CA GLY A 2 -0.69 8.84 -23.64
C GLY A 2 -0.30 9.24 -22.22
N PHE A 3 0.35 10.40 -22.06
CA PHE A 3 0.59 10.97 -20.74
C PHE A 3 -0.73 11.31 -20.03
N PRO A 4 -0.78 11.24 -18.69
CA PRO A 4 -1.96 11.68 -17.93
C PRO A 4 -2.19 13.18 -18.11
N SER A 5 -3.39 13.65 -17.74
CA SER A 5 -3.70 15.08 -17.73
C SER A 5 -2.86 15.83 -16.71
N SER A 6 -2.63 17.12 -16.95
CA SER A 6 -1.97 18.04 -15.99
C SER A 6 -2.80 18.25 -14.73
N GLY A 7 -2.14 18.60 -13.63
CA GLY A 7 -2.79 19.01 -12.38
C GLY A 7 -1.93 18.77 -11.14
N THR A 8 -2.55 18.85 -9.97
CA THR A 8 -1.88 18.59 -8.68
C THR A 8 -1.68 17.09 -8.45
N PHE A 9 -0.42 16.67 -8.30
CA PHE A 9 -0.01 15.40 -7.70
C PHE A 9 0.30 15.65 -6.22
N GLU A 10 -0.32 14.91 -5.31
CA GLU A 10 -0.18 15.13 -3.87
C GLU A 10 -0.01 13.80 -3.11
N VAL A 11 0.82 13.84 -2.06
CA VAL A 11 1.03 12.72 -1.14
C VAL A 11 0.93 13.20 0.30
N ASP A 12 0.08 12.52 1.06
CA ASP A 12 -0.22 12.85 2.45
C ASP A 12 0.29 11.73 3.37
N LEU A 13 1.04 12.07 4.42
CA LEU A 13 1.32 11.15 5.53
C LEU A 13 0.10 11.11 6.46
N VAL A 14 -0.76 10.12 6.22
CA VAL A 14 -1.99 9.90 6.98
C VAL A 14 -1.70 9.38 8.37
N PHE A 15 -0.73 8.47 8.50
CA PHE A 15 -0.38 7.84 9.78
C PHE A 15 1.09 7.40 9.79
N PRO A 16 1.83 7.47 10.93
CA PRO A 16 1.42 7.93 12.26
C PRO A 16 1.35 9.45 12.40
N ARG A 17 0.65 9.89 13.45
CA ARG A 17 0.57 11.30 13.88
C ARG A 17 1.42 11.50 15.13
N ASN A 18 1.72 12.75 15.47
CA ASN A 18 2.35 13.10 16.74
C ASN A 18 1.36 12.88 17.90
N ALA A 19 1.26 11.62 18.32
CA ALA A 19 0.36 11.13 19.35
C ALA A 19 0.98 9.91 20.06
N THR A 20 0.31 9.43 21.10
CA THR A 20 0.72 8.24 21.86
C THR A 20 -0.17 7.06 21.50
N TYR A 21 0.44 5.97 21.02
CA TYR A 21 -0.26 4.76 20.62
C TYR A 21 0.08 3.57 21.52
N THR A 22 -0.84 2.62 21.63
CA THR A 22 -0.54 1.32 22.25
C THR A 22 0.47 0.55 21.41
N PRO A 23 1.24 -0.38 22.00
CA PRO A 23 2.10 -1.29 21.23
C PRO A 23 1.28 -2.15 20.28
N GLN A 24 1.79 -2.35 19.06
CA GLN A 24 1.10 -3.05 17.98
C GLN A 24 2.03 -4.05 17.29
N ALA A 25 1.51 -5.24 17.01
CA ALA A 25 2.19 -6.23 16.17
C ALA A 25 2.30 -5.77 14.69
N LEU A 26 1.33 -4.94 14.26
CA LEU A 26 1.20 -4.38 12.92
C LEU A 26 0.89 -2.87 13.02
N MET A 27 1.81 -2.11 13.60
CA MET A 27 1.74 -0.64 13.61
C MET A 27 1.80 -0.13 12.16
N PRO A 28 0.83 0.66 11.68
CA PRO A 28 0.84 1.11 10.30
C PRO A 28 1.73 2.33 10.09
N VAL A 29 2.24 2.48 8.87
CA VAL A 29 2.59 3.75 8.23
C VAL A 29 1.76 3.84 6.97
N VAL A 30 0.98 4.91 6.81
CA VAL A 30 0.05 5.07 5.69
C VAL A 30 0.31 6.40 5.00
N TRP A 31 0.57 6.32 3.70
CA TRP A 31 0.54 7.45 2.79
C TRP A 31 -0.70 7.37 1.91
N ALA A 32 -1.28 8.51 1.57
CA ALA A 32 -2.32 8.62 0.56
C ALA A 32 -1.81 9.41 -0.63
N LEU A 33 -1.97 8.85 -1.82
CA LEU A 33 -1.62 9.47 -3.10
C LEU A 33 -2.88 10.00 -3.74
N GLN A 34 -2.90 11.28 -4.07
CA GLN A 34 -3.96 11.90 -4.88
C GLN A 34 -3.46 12.03 -6.33
N LYS A 35 -4.26 11.56 -7.29
CA LYS A 35 -3.90 11.38 -8.72
C LYS A 35 -2.69 10.46 -8.93
N PRO A 36 -2.76 9.20 -8.48
CA PRO A 36 -1.66 8.24 -8.60
C PRO A 36 -1.22 7.99 -10.06
N SER A 37 -2.08 8.19 -11.06
CA SER A 37 -1.71 8.11 -12.49
C SER A 37 -0.58 9.06 -12.92
N MET A 38 -0.33 10.14 -12.17
CA MET A 38 0.79 11.05 -12.42
C MET A 38 2.13 10.52 -11.91
N ALA A 39 2.13 9.58 -10.95
CA ALA A 39 3.33 9.15 -10.26
C ALA A 39 4.37 8.42 -11.15
N PRO A 40 3.96 7.51 -12.06
CA PRO A 40 4.90 6.83 -12.95
C PRO A 40 5.65 7.76 -13.94
N PRO A 41 5.00 8.67 -14.70
CA PRO A 41 5.72 9.56 -15.62
C PRO A 41 6.54 10.64 -14.89
N LEU A 42 6.29 10.88 -13.60
CA LEU A 42 7.15 11.70 -12.75
C LEU A 42 8.39 10.95 -12.25
N ALA A 43 8.49 9.63 -12.50
CA ALA A 43 9.51 8.75 -11.94
C ALA A 43 9.63 8.92 -10.42
N SER A 44 8.47 8.98 -9.75
CA SER A 44 8.40 9.34 -8.33
C SER A 44 8.53 8.13 -7.40
N TYR A 45 9.06 8.38 -6.21
CA TYR A 45 9.21 7.38 -5.17
C TYR A 45 9.19 8.01 -3.78
N ILE A 46 8.85 7.21 -2.77
CA ILE A 46 8.93 7.58 -1.37
C ILE A 46 10.12 6.86 -0.76
N THR A 47 11.06 7.60 -0.19
CA THR A 47 12.07 7.06 0.73
C THR A 47 11.61 7.30 2.15
N TRP A 48 11.85 6.35 3.04
CA TRP A 48 11.45 6.50 4.43
C TRP A 48 12.29 5.63 5.34
N SER A 49 12.32 6.03 6.59
CA SER A 49 12.95 5.27 7.64
C SER A 49 12.25 5.53 8.97
N LEU A 50 12.37 4.57 9.87
CA LEU A 50 11.65 4.53 11.13
C LEU A 50 12.57 3.98 12.21
N TRP A 51 12.68 4.69 13.34
CA TRP A 51 13.56 4.28 14.43
C TRP A 51 12.99 4.64 15.79
N GLU A 52 13.34 3.83 16.79
CA GLU A 52 13.11 4.14 18.19
C GLU A 52 14.15 5.19 18.63
N GLY A 53 13.71 6.40 18.98
CA GLY A 53 14.57 7.51 19.36
C GLY A 53 15.68 7.77 18.31
N ASN A 54 16.93 7.59 18.74
CA ASN A 54 18.12 7.65 17.87
C ASN A 54 18.74 6.25 17.64
N ASN A 55 18.00 5.18 17.94
CA ASN A 55 18.44 3.80 17.80
C ASN A 55 18.01 3.23 16.44
N HIS A 56 18.92 3.31 15.48
CA HIS A 56 18.71 2.77 14.13
C HIS A 56 18.80 1.23 14.07
N SER A 57 19.08 0.56 15.19
CA SER A 57 19.29 -0.89 15.25
C SER A 57 18.34 -1.63 16.20
N SER A 58 17.41 -0.94 16.86
CA SER A 58 16.37 -1.61 17.65
C SER A 58 15.49 -2.50 16.77
N PRO A 59 15.07 -3.69 17.23
CA PRO A 59 14.01 -4.45 16.58
C PRO A 59 12.79 -3.57 16.24
N GLY A 60 12.34 -3.66 15.00
CA GLY A 60 11.27 -2.80 14.45
C GLY A 60 11.77 -1.52 13.79
N SER A 61 13.02 -1.10 14.02
CA SER A 61 13.65 -0.03 13.23
C SER A 61 13.87 -0.47 11.79
N ILE A 62 13.62 0.45 10.87
CA ILE A 62 13.77 0.28 9.42
C ILE A 62 14.61 1.45 8.93
N ASP A 63 15.72 1.14 8.26
CA ASP A 63 16.57 2.14 7.63
C ASP A 63 16.54 1.97 6.10
N GLY A 64 16.24 3.05 5.38
CA GLY A 64 16.31 3.10 3.92
C GLY A 64 15.19 2.34 3.20
N GLY A 65 13.95 2.43 3.70
CA GLY A 65 12.78 1.94 3.00
C GLY A 65 12.53 2.70 1.69
N LEU A 66 12.21 1.97 0.62
CA LEU A 66 11.87 2.52 -0.70
C LEU A 66 10.49 2.05 -1.14
N ILE A 67 9.71 2.97 -1.68
CA ILE A 67 8.42 2.70 -2.33
C ILE A 67 8.44 3.37 -3.70
N GLU A 68 8.63 2.57 -4.75
CA GLU A 68 8.55 3.06 -6.12
C GLU A 68 7.07 3.29 -6.51
N LEU A 69 6.72 4.48 -6.98
CA LEU A 69 5.34 4.82 -7.35
C LEU A 69 5.11 4.59 -8.86
N ARG A 70 5.33 3.34 -9.29
CA ARG A 70 5.41 2.96 -10.70
C ARG A 70 4.15 2.34 -11.27
N ASP A 71 3.26 1.87 -10.41
CA ASP A 71 2.04 1.23 -10.87
C ASP A 71 1.11 2.27 -11.48
N GLU A 72 0.67 2.01 -12.71
CA GLU A 72 -0.44 2.76 -13.28
C GLU A 72 -1.71 2.45 -12.49
N ASP A 73 -2.23 3.47 -11.83
CA ASP A 73 -3.48 3.39 -11.07
C ASP A 73 -4.44 4.45 -11.61
N PRO A 74 -5.55 4.04 -12.26
CA PRO A 74 -6.54 4.97 -12.77
C PRO A 74 -7.46 5.52 -11.67
N ALA A 75 -7.34 5.06 -10.42
CA ALA A 75 -8.10 5.62 -9.31
C ALA A 75 -7.72 7.09 -9.07
N ASP A 76 -8.66 7.84 -8.52
CA ASP A 76 -8.41 9.24 -8.11
C ASP A 76 -7.49 9.31 -6.88
N GLU A 77 -7.49 8.25 -6.06
CA GLU A 77 -6.72 8.12 -4.83
C GLU A 77 -6.18 6.69 -4.65
N ARG A 78 -4.98 6.57 -4.08
CA ARG A 78 -4.37 5.29 -3.69
C ARG A 78 -3.77 5.36 -2.30
N LEU A 79 -4.11 4.42 -1.44
CA LEU A 79 -3.46 4.23 -0.14
C LEU A 79 -2.25 3.32 -0.27
N ILE A 80 -1.14 3.72 0.34
CA ILE A 80 0.10 2.95 0.43
C ILE A 80 0.38 2.71 1.91
N SER A 81 0.53 1.45 2.29
CA SER A 81 0.77 1.07 3.68
C SER A 81 2.02 0.23 3.85
N LYS A 82 2.76 0.50 4.92
CA LYS A 82 3.77 -0.37 5.50
C LYS A 82 3.40 -0.69 6.95
N PHE A 83 3.86 -1.82 7.45
CA PHE A 83 3.55 -2.28 8.81
C PHE A 83 4.81 -2.74 9.51
N PHE A 84 4.89 -2.47 10.80
CA PHE A 84 6.04 -2.81 11.64
C PHE A 84 5.58 -3.25 13.03
N ASN A 85 6.45 -3.98 13.73
CA ASN A 85 6.17 -4.50 15.04
C ASN A 85 6.77 -3.57 16.11
N THR A 86 5.93 -3.07 17.02
CA THR A 86 6.34 -2.25 18.17
C THR A 86 6.17 -2.97 19.50
N MET A 87 5.72 -4.22 19.50
CA MET A 87 5.46 -5.01 20.71
C MET A 87 6.71 -5.24 21.57
N GLU A 88 7.89 -5.30 20.93
CA GLU A 88 9.17 -5.50 21.61
C GLU A 88 9.69 -4.23 22.32
N TYR A 89 9.14 -3.07 21.97
CA TYR A 89 9.45 -1.77 22.57
C TYR A 89 8.16 -1.05 22.98
N PRO A 90 7.48 -1.57 24.03
CA PRO A 90 6.13 -1.12 24.37
C PRO A 90 6.07 0.26 25.01
N ASP A 91 7.21 0.87 25.32
CA ASP A 91 7.36 2.18 25.94
C ASP A 91 8.56 2.90 25.31
N GLY A 92 8.34 3.86 24.40
CA GLY A 92 9.42 4.54 23.67
C GLY A 92 8.96 5.62 22.70
N TYR A 93 9.89 6.45 22.24
CA TYR A 93 9.64 7.45 21.19
C TYR A 93 10.06 6.88 19.85
N TRP A 94 9.27 7.11 18.81
CA TRP A 94 9.55 6.64 17.47
C TRP A 94 9.56 7.81 16.50
N THR A 95 10.57 7.86 15.66
CA THR A 95 10.72 8.90 14.65
C THR A 95 10.56 8.25 13.28
N LEU A 96 9.57 8.70 12.53
CA LEU A 96 9.45 8.44 11.11
C LEU A 96 10.04 9.64 10.37
N THR A 97 10.99 9.38 9.47
CA THR A 97 11.44 10.35 8.47
C THR A 97 11.05 9.83 7.10
N TRP A 98 10.60 10.70 6.21
CA TRP A 98 10.26 10.31 4.85
C TRP A 98 10.52 11.44 3.88
N SER A 99 10.72 11.08 2.62
CA SER A 99 10.84 12.02 1.52
C SER A 99 10.01 11.57 0.33
N LEU A 100 9.37 12.51 -0.33
CA LEU A 100 8.83 12.34 -1.67
C LEU A 100 9.82 12.91 -2.68
N GLU A 101 10.19 12.07 -3.65
CA GLU A 101 11.15 12.38 -4.69
C GLU A 101 10.50 12.22 -6.06
N LEU A 102 10.79 13.15 -6.98
CA LEU A 102 10.32 13.09 -8.36
C LEU A 102 11.31 13.74 -9.34
N SER A 103 11.21 13.38 -10.61
CA SER A 103 12.01 13.95 -11.69
C SER A 103 11.39 15.26 -12.23
N ASN A 104 12.15 16.37 -12.15
CA ASN A 104 11.70 17.70 -12.56
C ASN A 104 12.43 18.19 -13.83
N CYS A 105 11.68 18.55 -14.86
CA CYS A 105 12.17 19.06 -16.15
C CYS A 105 11.96 20.57 -16.36
N SER A 106 11.52 21.29 -15.33
CA SER A 106 11.26 22.74 -15.43
C SER A 106 12.53 23.57 -15.46
N GLN A 107 13.63 23.04 -14.92
CA GLN A 107 14.93 23.70 -14.86
C GLN A 107 15.83 23.10 -15.94
N TYR A 108 15.81 23.70 -17.13
CA TYR A 108 16.65 23.27 -18.26
C TYR A 108 18.09 23.74 -18.06
N THR A 109 19.02 22.83 -17.71
CA THR A 109 20.39 22.67 -18.28
C THR A 109 21.19 21.54 -17.58
N GLY A 110 20.62 20.35 -17.38
CA GLY A 110 21.34 19.23 -16.74
C GLY A 110 20.61 17.88 -16.84
N PRO A 111 21.24 16.76 -16.43
CA PRO A 111 20.53 15.50 -16.22
C PRO A 111 19.35 15.73 -15.28
N SER A 112 18.23 15.03 -15.49
CA SER A 112 16.99 15.12 -14.70
C SER A 112 17.28 15.45 -13.23
N HIS A 113 16.78 16.60 -12.75
CA HIS A 113 16.99 17.01 -11.37
C HIS A 113 15.92 16.34 -10.51
N THR A 114 16.35 15.47 -9.60
CA THR A 114 15.48 14.96 -8.53
C THR A 114 15.08 16.13 -7.64
N LEU A 115 13.77 16.36 -7.54
CA LEU A 115 13.18 17.27 -6.58
C LEU A 115 12.75 16.46 -5.36
N THR A 116 13.25 16.85 -4.20
CA THR A 116 12.97 16.18 -2.93
C THR A 116 12.18 17.10 -2.00
N ARG A 117 11.18 16.53 -1.32
CA ARG A 117 10.51 17.11 -0.15
C ARG A 117 10.60 16.11 0.98
N SER A 118 11.09 16.54 2.12
CA SER A 118 11.36 15.66 3.27
C SER A 118 10.74 16.23 4.52
N GLY A 119 10.33 15.34 5.41
CA GLY A 119 9.89 15.72 6.73
C GLY A 119 9.87 14.53 7.68
N SER A 120 9.29 14.77 8.85
CA SER A 120 9.41 13.85 9.97
C SER A 120 8.28 14.04 10.95
N THR A 121 7.82 12.92 11.48
CA THR A 121 6.89 12.86 12.60
C THR A 121 7.49 12.04 13.73
N VAL A 122 7.31 12.52 14.95
CA VAL A 122 7.69 11.80 16.17
C VAL A 122 6.40 11.41 16.87
N PHE A 123 6.29 10.15 17.26
CA PHE A 123 5.16 9.60 18.01
C PHE A 123 5.66 8.76 19.18
N THR A 124 4.77 8.41 20.10
CA THR A 124 5.11 7.63 21.29
C THR A 124 4.39 6.30 21.25
N ILE A 125 5.08 5.23 21.62
CA ILE A 125 4.48 3.95 21.97
C ILE A 125 4.45 3.85 23.50
N HIS A 126 3.30 3.55 24.07
CA HIS A 126 3.11 3.37 25.51
C HIS A 126 1.87 2.51 25.77
N LYS A 127 1.88 1.68 26.81
CA LYS A 127 0.75 0.78 27.13
C LYS A 127 -0.60 1.48 27.35
N SER A 128 -0.57 2.74 27.77
CA SER A 128 -1.78 3.56 27.97
C SER A 128 -2.12 4.47 26.78
N GLY A 129 -1.47 4.28 25.63
CA GLY A 129 -1.78 5.02 24.41
C GLY A 129 -3.15 4.65 23.84
N GLN A 130 -3.51 5.27 22.73
CA GLN A 130 -4.70 4.87 21.96
C GLN A 130 -4.34 3.79 20.93
N GLU A 131 -5.29 2.95 20.52
CA GLU A 131 -5.06 2.08 19.37
C GLU A 131 -4.96 2.93 18.08
N PRO A 132 -4.18 2.52 17.07
CA PRO A 132 -4.21 3.19 15.77
C PRO A 132 -5.61 3.16 15.16
N ASP A 133 -6.12 4.34 14.80
CA ASP A 133 -7.39 4.50 14.11
C ASP A 133 -7.17 5.30 12.83
N LEU A 134 -7.16 4.59 11.70
CA LEU A 134 -6.95 5.18 10.37
C LEU A 134 -8.16 6.00 9.90
N VAL A 135 -9.36 5.70 10.38
CA VAL A 135 -10.59 6.45 10.04
C VAL A 135 -10.60 7.79 10.76
N ALA A 136 -10.26 7.78 12.06
CA ALA A 136 -10.14 9.01 12.85
C ALA A 136 -9.00 9.91 12.32
N ALA A 137 -7.90 9.30 11.84
CA ALA A 137 -6.76 10.03 11.27
C ALA A 137 -7.17 10.93 10.10
N THR A 138 -8.10 10.49 9.25
CA THR A 138 -8.63 11.28 8.12
C THR A 138 -9.87 12.10 8.46
N SER A 139 -10.25 12.22 9.74
CA SER A 139 -11.40 13.05 10.12
C SER A 139 -11.13 14.52 9.82
N ALA A 140 -12.20 15.28 9.54
CA ALA A 140 -12.13 16.71 9.24
C ALA A 140 -11.40 17.54 10.31
N SER A 141 -11.40 17.06 11.57
CA SER A 141 -10.72 17.71 12.68
C SER A 141 -9.20 17.47 12.73
N GLN A 142 -8.69 16.46 12.01
CA GLN A 142 -7.29 16.03 12.09
C GLN A 142 -6.53 16.15 10.77
N CYS A 143 -7.21 16.07 9.63
CA CYS A 143 -6.59 16.06 8.32
C CYS A 143 -5.79 17.34 8.00
N GLY A 144 -6.23 18.51 8.49
CA GLY A 144 -5.53 19.78 8.25
C GLY A 144 -4.13 19.87 8.86
N ALA A 145 -3.80 18.99 9.81
CA ALA A 145 -2.46 18.91 10.39
C ALA A 145 -1.55 17.89 9.66
N MET A 146 -2.05 17.19 8.64
CA MET A 146 -1.28 16.18 7.93
C MET A 146 -0.04 16.77 7.27
N GLU A 147 1.06 16.03 7.34
CA GLU A 147 2.22 16.37 6.57
C GLU A 147 1.97 15.93 5.14
N ALA A 148 1.96 16.90 4.21
CA ALA A 148 1.49 16.71 2.86
C ALA A 148 2.42 17.42 1.88
N TYR A 149 2.65 16.80 0.72
CA TYR A 149 3.46 17.36 -0.36
C TYR A 149 2.70 17.36 -1.66
N ALA A 150 2.49 18.54 -2.23
CA ALA A 150 1.78 18.74 -3.48
C ALA A 150 2.67 19.41 -4.55
N PHE A 151 2.52 18.94 -5.78
CA PHE A 151 3.22 19.45 -6.96
C PHE A 151 2.24 19.74 -8.08
N ASN A 152 2.28 20.96 -8.61
CA ASN A 152 1.46 21.35 -9.75
C ASN A 152 2.17 20.93 -11.04
N VAL A 153 1.73 19.82 -11.65
CA VAL A 153 2.29 19.29 -12.89
C VAL A 153 1.58 19.93 -14.08
N THR A 154 2.29 20.73 -14.86
CA THR A 154 1.72 21.46 -16.01
C THR A 154 1.82 20.67 -17.31
N SER A 155 2.83 19.81 -17.44
CA SER A 155 3.03 18.92 -18.59
C SER A 155 4.05 17.83 -18.25
N PHE A 156 4.17 16.81 -19.10
CA PHE A 156 5.10 15.71 -18.94
C PHE A 156 6.16 15.72 -20.05
N GLY A 157 7.42 15.51 -19.66
CA GLY A 157 8.51 15.16 -20.56
C GLY A 157 8.59 13.64 -20.75
N SER A 158 9.64 13.16 -21.42
CA SER A 158 9.82 11.72 -21.69
C SER A 158 10.04 10.87 -20.42
N ALA A 159 10.50 11.46 -19.31
CA ALA A 159 10.79 10.75 -18.06
C ALA A 159 10.73 11.67 -16.81
N CYS A 160 9.90 12.71 -16.83
CA CYS A 160 9.84 13.76 -15.82
C CYS A 160 8.59 14.65 -15.96
N GLY A 161 8.30 15.46 -14.94
CA GLY A 161 7.26 16.49 -14.99
C GLY A 161 7.82 17.90 -15.16
N HIS A 162 7.10 18.74 -15.91
CA HIS A 162 7.23 20.20 -15.80
C HIS A 162 6.27 20.67 -14.71
N LEU A 163 6.80 21.47 -13.80
CA LEU A 163 6.17 21.92 -12.58
C LEU A 163 5.88 23.42 -12.68
N GLY A 164 4.66 23.79 -12.29
CA GLY A 164 4.26 25.17 -12.10
C GLY A 164 4.56 25.67 -10.69
N LEU A 165 3.84 26.72 -10.29
CA LEU A 165 3.87 27.23 -8.92
C LEU A 165 3.43 26.15 -7.92
N THR A 166 4.10 26.10 -6.76
CA THR A 166 3.76 25.17 -5.68
C THR A 166 2.31 25.38 -5.25
N PRO A 167 1.44 24.36 -5.38
CA PRO A 167 0.04 24.46 -4.99
C PRO A 167 -0.10 24.38 -3.47
N THR A 168 -1.27 24.77 -2.96
CA THR A 168 -1.69 24.45 -1.60
C THR A 168 -2.05 22.98 -1.51
N THR A 169 -1.65 22.32 -0.43
CA THR A 169 -2.02 20.94 -0.12
C THR A 169 -3.49 20.84 0.30
N ASN A 170 -4.11 19.71 0.02
CA ASN A 170 -5.46 19.37 0.45
C ASN A 170 -5.50 17.95 1.07
N PRO A 171 -4.85 17.74 2.23
CA PRO A 171 -4.81 16.43 2.88
C PRO A 171 -6.19 15.93 3.34
N CYS A 172 -7.16 16.85 3.49
CA CYS A 172 -8.54 16.52 3.85
C CYS A 172 -9.38 15.96 2.69
N ALA A 173 -8.84 15.92 1.47
CA ALA A 173 -9.48 15.24 0.35
C ALA A 173 -9.52 13.72 0.55
N VAL A 174 -8.53 13.20 1.26
CA VAL A 174 -8.37 11.77 1.56
C VAL A 174 -9.29 11.38 2.72
N ASN A 175 -10.08 10.33 2.52
CA ASN A 175 -10.93 9.77 3.57
C ASN A 175 -10.83 8.25 3.61
N ILE A 176 -10.24 7.71 4.67
CA ILE A 176 -10.18 6.27 4.88
C ILE A 176 -11.50 5.81 5.49
N SER A 177 -12.28 5.08 4.71
CA SER A 177 -13.48 4.40 5.22
C SER A 177 -13.12 3.22 6.13
N SER A 178 -14.05 2.80 6.98
CA SER A 178 -13.86 1.61 7.83
C SER A 178 -13.55 0.35 7.02
N SER A 179 -14.10 0.21 5.81
CA SER A 179 -13.81 -0.92 4.92
C SER A 179 -12.39 -0.83 4.37
N ALA A 180 -11.94 0.36 3.93
CA ALA A 180 -10.56 0.56 3.47
C ALA A 180 -9.54 0.29 4.58
N ALA A 181 -9.78 0.82 5.79
CA ALA A 181 -8.96 0.52 6.96
C ALA A 181 -8.88 -0.99 7.24
N SER A 182 -10.04 -1.68 7.24
CA SER A 182 -10.08 -3.13 7.42
C SER A 182 -9.30 -3.88 6.34
N SER A 183 -9.40 -3.46 5.08
CA SER A 183 -8.63 -4.04 3.97
C SER A 183 -7.13 -3.85 4.13
N LEU A 184 -6.68 -2.69 4.62
CA LEU A 184 -5.26 -2.44 4.91
C LEU A 184 -4.74 -3.40 5.99
N TYR A 185 -5.43 -3.54 7.11
CA TYR A 185 -5.05 -4.48 8.18
C TYR A 185 -5.13 -5.95 7.73
N ALA A 186 -6.11 -6.30 6.91
CA ALA A 186 -6.20 -7.65 6.33
C ALA A 186 -5.01 -7.95 5.41
N SER A 187 -4.61 -6.98 4.58
CA SER A 187 -3.41 -7.10 3.74
C SER A 187 -2.12 -7.19 4.57
N ALA A 188 -2.04 -6.43 5.66
CA ALA A 188 -0.93 -6.51 6.62
C ALA A 188 -0.81 -7.90 7.24
N THR A 189 -1.95 -8.44 7.70
CA THR A 189 -2.04 -9.78 8.29
C THR A 189 -1.66 -10.85 7.27
N ALA A 190 -2.20 -10.78 6.05
CA ALA A 190 -1.86 -11.71 4.97
C ALA A 190 -0.35 -11.67 4.65
N SER A 191 0.25 -10.48 4.66
CA SER A 191 1.69 -10.30 4.42
C SER A 191 2.53 -10.88 5.55
N ALA A 192 2.16 -10.64 6.82
CA ALA A 192 2.84 -11.19 7.99
C ALA A 192 2.72 -12.73 8.08
N CYS A 193 1.70 -13.29 7.45
CA CYS A 193 1.41 -14.72 7.42
C CYS A 193 1.92 -15.44 6.16
N ALA A 194 2.64 -14.73 5.28
CA ALA A 194 3.14 -15.33 4.05
C ALA A 194 4.23 -16.39 4.37
N PRO A 195 4.31 -17.50 3.60
CA PRO A 195 5.25 -18.60 3.90
C PRO A 195 6.74 -18.19 3.94
N ASN A 196 7.10 -17.09 3.28
CA ASN A 196 8.48 -16.62 3.13
C ASN A 196 8.79 -15.40 4.01
N THR A 197 7.87 -14.98 4.87
CA THR A 197 8.14 -13.92 5.85
C THR A 197 8.56 -14.52 7.18
N PRO A 198 9.52 -13.91 7.90
CA PRO A 198 9.83 -14.31 9.27
C PRO A 198 8.54 -14.36 10.09
N VAL A 199 8.33 -15.46 10.82
CA VAL A 199 7.13 -15.63 11.65
C VAL A 199 7.09 -14.49 12.67
N ASN A 200 6.05 -13.66 12.59
CA ASN A 200 5.75 -12.70 13.65
C ASN A 200 4.84 -13.41 14.66
N PRO A 201 5.34 -13.83 15.84
CA PRO A 201 4.54 -14.58 16.82
C PRO A 201 3.38 -13.75 17.39
N ASN A 202 3.40 -12.43 17.22
CA ASN A 202 2.35 -11.53 17.69
C ASN A 202 1.19 -11.38 16.68
N VAL A 203 1.26 -12.04 15.52
CA VAL A 203 0.19 -12.05 14.51
C VAL A 203 -0.43 -13.43 14.43
N THR A 204 -1.74 -13.52 14.62
CA THR A 204 -2.48 -14.78 14.45
C THR A 204 -2.79 -15.00 12.98
N CYS A 205 -2.19 -16.03 12.40
CA CYS A 205 -2.43 -16.40 11.00
C CYS A 205 -3.63 -17.33 10.85
N PRO A 206 -4.49 -17.11 9.83
CA PRO A 206 -5.54 -18.07 9.53
C PRO A 206 -4.93 -19.44 9.29
N THR A 207 -5.43 -20.47 9.97
CA THR A 207 -5.03 -21.84 9.70
C THR A 207 -5.41 -22.14 8.25
N SER A 208 -4.43 -22.47 7.41
CA SER A 208 -4.74 -23.02 6.10
C SER A 208 -5.61 -24.24 6.33
N THR A 209 -6.89 -24.20 5.96
CA THR A 209 -7.70 -25.40 5.81
C THR A 209 -7.11 -26.18 4.66
N SER A 210 -6.06 -26.93 4.96
CA SER A 210 -5.48 -27.92 4.07
C SER A 210 -6.51 -29.02 3.93
N THR A 211 -7.42 -28.88 2.98
CA THR A 211 -7.84 -30.05 2.19
C THR A 211 -6.60 -30.46 1.43
N SER A 212 -5.75 -31.23 2.10
CA SER A 212 -4.55 -31.82 1.54
C SER A 212 -4.96 -32.87 0.51
N SER A 213 -5.25 -32.41 -0.70
CA SER A 213 -5.04 -33.21 -1.90
C SER A 213 -3.54 -33.44 -1.98
N ALA A 214 -3.06 -34.51 -1.35
CA ALA A 214 -1.68 -34.96 -1.44
C ALA A 214 -1.35 -35.29 -2.91
N SER A 215 -0.89 -34.31 -3.67
CA SER A 215 -0.25 -34.55 -4.96
C SER A 215 1.20 -34.93 -4.70
N ASN A 216 1.40 -36.18 -4.28
CA ASN A 216 2.73 -36.79 -4.33
C ASN A 216 3.17 -36.88 -5.78
N SER A 217 4.13 -36.01 -6.13
CA SER A 217 4.88 -36.10 -7.37
C SER A 217 5.92 -37.21 -7.22
N ALA A 218 5.52 -38.44 -7.56
CA ALA A 218 6.44 -39.54 -7.80
C ALA A 218 6.16 -40.15 -9.18
N SER A 219 7.21 -40.22 -9.97
CA SER A 219 7.26 -40.59 -11.38
C SER A 219 6.77 -42.01 -11.68
N ARG A 220 6.12 -42.14 -12.86
CA ARG A 220 5.91 -43.33 -13.71
C ARG A 220 5.01 -44.45 -13.18
N SER A 221 3.90 -44.70 -13.89
CA SER A 221 3.87 -45.75 -14.92
C SER A 221 2.67 -45.58 -15.86
N ARG A 222 2.90 -45.74 -17.17
CA ARG A 222 1.85 -45.84 -18.19
C ARG A 222 1.23 -47.23 -18.09
N ILE A 223 -0.08 -47.34 -17.86
CA ILE A 223 -0.89 -48.44 -18.42
C ILE A 223 -2.25 -47.85 -18.83
N ALA A 224 -2.59 -48.07 -20.09
CA ALA A 224 -3.87 -47.77 -20.70
C ALA A 224 -4.87 -48.89 -20.40
N THR A 225 -6.12 -48.55 -20.09
CA THR A 225 -7.29 -49.38 -20.39
C THR A 225 -8.54 -48.49 -20.43
N ALA A 226 -9.04 -48.23 -21.64
CA ALA A 226 -10.45 -47.93 -21.85
C ALA A 226 -11.22 -49.26 -21.91
N PRO A 227 -12.46 -49.29 -21.43
CA PRO A 227 -13.50 -49.86 -22.27
C PRO A 227 -14.76 -49.00 -22.34
N ALA A 228 -15.34 -49.03 -23.53
CA ALA A 228 -16.59 -48.42 -23.92
C ALA A 228 -17.79 -49.02 -23.19
N LEU A 229 -18.85 -48.21 -23.05
CA LEU A 229 -20.20 -48.72 -23.28
C LEU A 229 -21.07 -47.61 -23.88
N LEU A 230 -21.32 -47.79 -25.18
CA LEU A 230 -22.31 -47.13 -26.01
C LEU A 230 -23.68 -47.81 -25.79
N MET A 231 -24.73 -47.17 -26.32
CA MET A 231 -26.10 -47.64 -26.61
C MET A 231 -27.17 -47.15 -25.62
N LEU A 232 -28.35 -46.66 -26.01
CA LEU A 232 -28.95 -46.33 -27.32
C LEU A 232 -30.22 -45.50 -27.05
N LEU A 233 -30.60 -44.68 -28.03
CA LEU A 233 -31.85 -43.93 -28.17
C LEU A 233 -33.09 -44.83 -28.14
N VAL A 234 -34.21 -44.34 -27.56
CA VAL A 234 -35.57 -44.63 -28.06
C VAL A 234 -36.43 -43.36 -28.06
N TRP A 235 -37.09 -43.18 -29.20
CA TRP A 235 -37.97 -42.12 -29.69
C TRP A 235 -39.44 -42.24 -29.22
N GLY A 236 -40.21 -41.16 -29.43
CA GLY A 236 -41.67 -41.17 -29.57
C GLY A 236 -42.30 -39.85 -29.09
N ILE A 237 -42.36 -38.76 -29.86
CA ILE A 237 -43.27 -38.43 -30.99
C ILE A 237 -44.77 -38.50 -30.61
N ASN A 238 -45.40 -37.32 -30.44
CA ASN A 238 -46.50 -36.74 -31.24
C ASN A 238 -47.27 -35.66 -30.43
N LEU A 239 -47.31 -34.39 -30.85
CA LEU A 239 -48.19 -33.74 -31.87
C LEU A 239 -49.42 -33.10 -31.15
N ILE A 240 -49.71 -31.79 -31.19
CA ILE A 240 -50.41 -31.00 -32.24
C ILE A 240 -50.62 -29.57 -31.63
N LEU A 241 -50.14 -28.46 -32.27
CA LEU A 241 -50.93 -27.43 -33.03
C LEU A 241 -51.84 -26.57 -32.12
N ILE A 242 -51.93 -25.23 -32.13
CA ILE A 242 -52.16 -24.19 -33.16
C ILE A 242 -51.86 -22.83 -32.46
N GLY A 243 -51.32 -21.76 -33.03
CA GLY A 243 -51.02 -21.37 -34.41
C GLY A 243 -50.18 -20.08 -34.45
#